data_AF-A0A928V3N9-F1
#
_entry.id   AF-A0A928V3N9-F1
#
_cell.length_a   1.000
_cell.length_b   1.000
_cell.length_c   1.000
_cell.angle_alpha   90.00
_cell.angle_beta   90.00
_cell.angle_gamma   90.00
#
_symmetry.space_group_name_H-M   'P 1'
#
loop_
_entity.id
_entity.type
_entity.pdbx_description
1 polymer ?
#
loop_
_entity_poly.entity_id
_entity_poly.type
_entity_poly.pdbx_seq_one_letter_code
_entity_poly.pdbx_strand_id
1 'polypeptide(L)' 'MGIEVSGFFGLILLICVIYAVVKTIQSGAGTGAKVIWILVLLLLPFLGFILWLLFGPK' A
#
# COMPACT_ATOMS: atom_id res chain seq x y z
N MET A 1 20.79 17.77 -12.23
CA MET A 1 20.12 17.80 -10.91
C MET A 1 18.82 17.06 -11.09
N GLY A 2 18.70 15.93 -10.38
CA GLY A 2 17.72 14.87 -10.64
C GLY A 2 16.32 15.26 -10.20
N ILE A 3 15.35 14.45 -10.60
CA ILE A 3 13.93 14.60 -10.27
C ILE A 3 13.75 14.72 -8.74
N GLU A 4 13.43 15.93 -8.26
CA GLU A 4 13.05 16.22 -6.87
C GLU A 4 11.55 15.91 -6.66
N VAL A 5 11.19 14.64 -6.68
CA VAL A 5 9.84 14.15 -6.35
C VAL A 5 9.72 13.80 -4.84
N SER A 6 10.75 14.16 -4.05
CA SER A 6 11.07 13.52 -2.76
C SER A 6 10.20 13.92 -1.57
N GLY A 7 9.44 15.02 -1.61
CA GLY A 7 8.62 15.46 -0.47
C GLY A 7 7.13 15.15 -0.62
N PHE A 8 6.49 15.82 -1.58
CA PHE A 8 5.02 15.87 -1.64
C PHE A 8 4.39 14.59 -2.18
N PHE A 9 4.89 14.07 -3.32
CA PHE A 9 4.37 12.83 -3.89
C PHE A 9 4.70 11.61 -3.04
N GLY A 10 5.86 11.59 -2.39
CA GLY A 10 6.21 10.58 -1.39
C GLY A 10 5.26 10.58 -0.20
N LEU A 11 4.87 11.77 0.30
CA LEU A 11 3.90 11.90 1.39
C LEU A 11 2.50 11.41 0.98
N ILE A 12 2.04 11.76 -0.23
CA ILE A 12 0.76 11.24 -0.77
C ILE A 12 0.80 9.72 -0.84
N LEU A 13 1.89 9.15 -1.40
CA LEU A 13 2.04 7.71 -1.51
C LEU A 13 2.05 7.05 -0.13
N LEU A 14 2.70 7.64 0.86
CA LEU A 14 2.71 7.15 2.24
C LEU A 14 1.28 7.11 2.83
N ILE A 15 0.50 8.17 2.66
CA ILE A 15 -0.90 8.23 3.12
C ILE A 15 -1.73 7.12 2.44
N CYS A 16 -1.56 6.95 1.13
CA CYS A 16 -2.22 5.89 0.36
C CYS A 16 -1.86 4.49 0.87
N VAL A 17 -0.58 4.24 1.14
CA VAL A 17 -0.11 2.95 1.68
C VAL A 17 -0.67 2.68 3.07
N ILE A 18 -0.67 3.68 3.96
CA ILE A 18 -1.27 3.55 5.30
C ILE A 18 -2.77 3.24 5.19
N TYR A 19 -3.49 3.94 4.32
CA TYR A 19 -4.90 3.68 4.06
C TYR A 19 -5.14 2.23 3.60
N ALA A 20 -4.34 1.73 2.65
CA ALA A 20 -4.43 0.37 2.16
C ALA A 20 -4.15 -0.67 3.26
N VAL A 21 -3.17 -0.42 4.13
CA VAL A 21 -2.87 -1.27 5.28
C VAL A 21 -4.05 -1.34 6.25
N VAL A 22 -4.62 -0.19 6.63
CA VAL A 22 -5.78 -0.14 7.54
C VAL A 22 -6.96 -0.91 6.95
N LYS A 23 -7.29 -0.69 5.67
CA LYS A 23 -8.35 -1.41 4.97
C LYS A 23 -8.07 -2.92 4.88
N THR A 24 -6.82 -3.31 4.62
CA THR A 24 -6.41 -4.73 4.61
C THR A 24 -6.61 -5.38 5.97
N ILE A 25 -6.21 -4.72 7.07
CA ILE A 25 -6.36 -5.24 8.43
C ILE A 25 -7.84 -5.38 8.81
N GLN A 26 -8.66 -4.40 8.43
CA GLN A 26 -10.11 -4.38 8.71
C GLN A 26 -10.93 -5.31 7.80
N SER A 27 -10.35 -5.80 6.70
CA SER A 27 -11.04 -6.71 5.78
C SER A 27 -11.38 -8.07 6.43
N GLY A 28 -12.35 -8.77 5.85
CA GLY A 28 -12.71 -10.15 6.21
C GLY A 28 -11.70 -11.23 5.76
N ALA A 29 -10.56 -10.85 5.17
CA ALA A 29 -9.56 -11.80 4.70
C ALA A 29 -8.88 -12.54 5.86
N GLY A 30 -8.44 -13.77 5.61
CA GLY A 30 -7.65 -14.54 6.57
C GLY A 30 -6.29 -13.90 6.88
N THR A 31 -5.70 -14.25 8.03
CA THR A 31 -4.43 -13.67 8.51
C THR A 31 -3.30 -13.78 7.48
N GLY A 32 -3.13 -14.93 6.82
CA GLY A 32 -2.08 -15.12 5.82
C GLY A 32 -2.21 -14.17 4.63
N ALA A 33 -3.43 -13.95 4.13
CA ALA A 33 -3.69 -13.02 3.04
C ALA A 33 -3.40 -11.57 3.46
N LYS A 34 -3.77 -11.18 4.69
CA LYS A 34 -3.46 -9.84 5.24
C LYS A 34 -1.96 -9.60 5.30
N VAL A 35 -1.20 -10.56 5.81
CA VAL A 35 0.26 -10.46 5.92
C VAL A 35 0.90 -10.32 4.54
N ILE A 36 0.50 -11.13 3.55
CA ILE A 36 1.03 -11.04 2.18
C ILE A 36 0.75 -9.65 1.59
N TRP A 37 -0.47 -9.14 1.72
CA TRP A 37 -0.83 -7.83 1.19
C TRP A 37 -0.08 -6.68 1.87
N ILE A 38 0.10 -6.74 3.18
CA ILE A 38 0.91 -5.75 3.92
C ILE A 38 2.38 -5.81 3.47
N LEU A 39 2.94 -7.01 3.28
CA LEU A 39 4.30 -7.16 2.75
C LEU A 39 4.44 -6.57 1.34
N VAL A 40 3.49 -6.83 0.45
CA VAL A 40 3.47 -6.25 -0.90
C VAL A 40 3.41 -4.72 -0.86
N LEU A 41 2.56 -4.16 -0.01
CA LEU A 41 2.42 -2.71 0.18
C LEU A 41 3.70 -2.05 0.73
N LEU A 42 4.44 -2.71 1.61
CA LEU A 42 5.66 -2.16 2.20
C LEU A 42 6.89 -2.33 1.31
N LEU A 43 7.03 -3.47 0.65
CA LEU A 43 8.18 -3.77 -0.22
C LEU A 43 8.07 -3.07 -1.58
N LEU A 44 6.85 -2.92 -2.10
CA LEU A 44 6.56 -2.24 -3.34
C LEU A 44 5.48 -1.16 -3.09
N PRO A 45 5.80 0.00 -2.52
CA PRO A 45 4.77 0.97 -2.13
C PRO A 45 3.95 1.50 -3.32
N PHE A 46 4.59 1.91 -4.40
CA PHE A 46 3.86 2.41 -5.58
C PHE A 46 3.10 1.29 -6.31
N LEU A 47 3.80 0.22 -6.69
CA LEU A 47 3.21 -0.87 -7.45
C LEU A 47 2.23 -1.71 -6.61
N GLY A 48 2.58 -1.97 -5.36
CA GLY A 48 1.76 -2.69 -4.40
C GLY A 48 0.48 -1.95 -4.04
N PHE A 49 0.51 -0.61 -3.94
CA PHE A 49 -0.71 0.16 -3.79
C PHE A 49 -1.63 0.04 -5.03
N ILE A 50 -1.07 0.11 -6.24
CA ILE A 50 -1.84 -0.09 -7.48
C ILE A 50 -2.46 -1.50 -7.53
N LEU A 51 -1.68 -2.54 -7.22
CA LEU A 51 -2.16 -3.92 -7.16
C LEU A 51 -3.25 -4.10 -6.09
N TRP A 52 -3.09 -3.44 -4.95
CA TRP A 52 -4.06 -3.48 -3.86
C TRP A 52 -5.38 -2.81 -4.22
N LEU A 53 -5.37 -1.73 -5.02
CA LEU A 53 -6.61 -1.12 -5.50
C LEU A 53 -7.45 -2.14 -6.31
N LEU A 54 -6.79 -2.92 -7.16
CA LEU A 54 -7.44 -3.89 -8.05
C LEU A 54 -7.82 -5.18 -7.34
N PHE A 55 -6.90 -5.78 -6.58
CA PHE A 55 -7.04 -7.14 -6.03
C PHE A 55 -6.96 -7.20 -4.50
N GLY A 56 -6.68 -6.07 -3.85
CA GLY A 56 -6.51 -5.99 -2.42
C GLY A 56 -7.82 -6.24 -1.67
N PRO A 57 -7.75 -6.88 -0.49
CA PRO A 57 -8.91 -7.16 0.34
C PRO A 57 -9.38 -5.85 1.01
N LYS A 58 -10.69 -5.61 0.97
CA LYS A 58 -11.32 -4.35 1.39
C LYS A 58 -12.24 -4.54 2.59
#